data_AF-A0A3N5KER2-F1
#
_entry.id   AF-A0A3N5KER2-F1
#
_cell.length_a   1.000
_cell.length_b   1.000
_cell.length_c   1.000
_cell.angle_alpha   90.00
_cell.angle_beta   90.00
_cell.angle_gamma   90.00
#
_symmetry.space_group_name_H-M   'P 1'
#
loop_
_entity.id
_entity.type
_entity.pdbx_description
1 polymer ?
#
loop_
_entity_poly.entity_id
_entity_poly.type
_entity_poly.pdbx_seq_one_letter_code
_entity_poly.pdbx_strand_id
1 'polypeptide(L)'
;MSRKPETMLSMQCTNNPFERAIDVCDECGLPFSNEFLVFIPGTRRPPLCKPCAIALSGVRSSARRQRMPKKEVRRRREAVHAALADGRPTTLARAIEMPDLVTIDEAERNVSIAGAPSSRDIEWCA
;
A
#
# COMPACT_ATOMS: atom_id res chain seq x y z
N MET A 1 3.39 22.99 -15.76
CA MET A 1 4.25 21.79 -15.94
C MET A 1 3.78 20.73 -14.96
N SER A 2 2.94 19.82 -15.44
CA SER A 2 2.35 18.76 -14.61
C SER A 2 3.45 17.80 -14.17
N ARG A 3 3.75 17.77 -12.86
CA ARG A 3 4.64 16.76 -12.28
C ARG A 3 4.01 15.40 -12.54
N LYS A 4 4.56 14.63 -13.48
CA LYS A 4 4.29 13.19 -13.56
C LYS A 4 4.73 12.60 -12.22
N PRO A 5 3.88 11.89 -11.48
CA PRO A 5 4.32 11.17 -10.30
C PRO A 5 5.15 9.96 -10.76
N GLU A 6 6.38 10.22 -11.15
CA GLU A 6 7.35 9.18 -11.48
C GLU A 6 7.91 8.58 -10.19
N THR A 7 7.57 7.31 -9.98
CA THR A 7 8.52 6.28 -9.52
C THR A 7 8.89 6.16 -8.03
N MET A 8 8.04 6.56 -7.10
CA MET A 8 8.02 5.92 -5.75
C MET A 8 6.75 5.09 -5.48
N LEU A 9 5.82 5.04 -6.45
CA LEU A 9 4.53 4.37 -6.37
C LEU A 9 4.53 2.97 -7.04
N SER A 10 5.67 2.27 -7.08
CA SER A 10 5.77 0.97 -7.78
C SER A 10 5.34 -0.22 -6.93
N MET A 11 5.11 -0.02 -5.63
CA MET A 11 4.88 -1.10 -4.66
C MET A 11 3.57 -0.98 -3.88
N GLN A 12 2.83 0.11 -4.04
CA GLN A 12 1.58 0.35 -3.33
C GLN A 12 0.40 -0.05 -4.22
N CYS A 13 -0.70 -0.46 -3.58
CA CYS A 13 -1.93 -0.71 -4.28
C CYS A 13 -2.47 0.59 -4.87
N THR A 14 -2.89 0.55 -6.14
CA THR A 14 -3.41 1.73 -6.84
C THR A 14 -4.68 2.31 -6.20
N ASN A 15 -5.49 1.48 -5.55
CA ASN A 15 -6.75 1.91 -4.93
C ASN A 15 -6.60 2.14 -3.42
N ASN A 16 -5.61 1.55 -2.76
CA ASN A 16 -5.33 1.73 -1.35
C ASN A 16 -3.82 1.98 -1.15
N PRO A 17 -3.37 3.23 -1.06
CA PRO A 17 -1.94 3.55 -0.99
C PRO A 17 -1.27 3.04 0.29
N PHE A 18 -2.06 2.72 1.33
CA PHE A 18 -1.55 2.16 2.59
C PHE A 18 -1.28 0.66 2.53
N GLU A 19 -1.77 -0.01 1.49
CA GLU A 19 -1.52 -1.43 1.28
C GLU A 19 -0.44 -1.66 0.24
N ARG A 20 0.38 -2.68 0.50
CA ARG A 20 1.35 -3.15 -0.47
C ARG A 20 0.66 -3.94 -1.56
N ALA A 21 1.10 -3.72 -2.78
CA ALA A 21 0.66 -4.52 -3.91
C ALA A 21 1.24 -5.93 -3.82
N ILE A 22 0.39 -6.92 -4.12
CA ILE A 22 0.75 -8.34 -4.11
C ILE A 22 1.01 -8.82 -5.53
N ASP A 23 0.25 -8.31 -6.50
CA ASP A 23 0.44 -8.62 -7.91
C ASP A 23 -0.06 -7.44 -8.78
N VAL A 24 0.04 -7.61 -10.09
CA VAL A 24 -0.29 -6.65 -11.13
C VAL A 24 -1.40 -7.22 -12.00
N CYS A 25 -2.38 -6.38 -12.33
CA CYS A 25 -3.44 -6.73 -13.27
C CYS A 25 -2.89 -6.97 -14.68
N ASP A 26 -3.27 -8.08 -15.32
CA ASP A 26 -2.76 -8.44 -16.65
C ASP A 26 -3.14 -7.47 -17.77
N GLU A 27 -4.29 -6.81 -17.65
CA GLU A 27 -4.79 -5.92 -18.69
C GLU A 27 -4.24 -4.50 -18.57
N CYS A 28 -4.33 -3.90 -17.37
CA CYS A 28 -3.94 -2.51 -17.17
C CYS A 28 -2.52 -2.33 -16.61
N GLY A 29 -1.87 -3.40 -16.16
CA GLY A 29 -0.49 -3.34 -15.67
C GLY A 29 -0.29 -2.51 -14.39
N LEU A 30 -1.37 -2.26 -13.65
CA LEU A 30 -1.34 -1.53 -12.39
C LEU A 30 -1.20 -2.48 -11.19
N PRO A 31 -0.47 -2.07 -10.14
CA PRO A 31 -0.27 -2.86 -8.93
C PRO A 31 -1.48 -2.77 -7.99
N PHE A 32 -1.87 -3.91 -7.40
CA PHE A 32 -3.02 -4.01 -6.51
C PHE A 32 -2.75 -4.96 -5.34
N SER A 33 -3.42 -4.71 -4.21
CA SER A 33 -3.45 -5.63 -3.07
C SER A 33 -4.42 -6.79 -3.30
N ASN A 34 -4.45 -7.76 -2.38
CA ASN A 34 -5.29 -8.95 -2.48
C ASN A 34 -6.77 -8.61 -2.69
N GLU A 35 -7.25 -7.56 -2.02
CA GLU A 35 -8.66 -7.19 -2.03
C GLU A 35 -9.14 -6.70 -3.40
N PHE A 36 -8.27 -6.07 -4.19
CA PHE A 36 -8.62 -5.48 -5.48
C PHE A 36 -8.28 -6.39 -6.67
N LEU A 37 -7.59 -7.50 -6.42
CA LEU A 37 -7.29 -8.53 -7.41
C LEU A 37 -8.36 -9.61 -7.40
N VAL A 38 -8.66 -10.11 -8.59
CA VAL A 38 -9.56 -11.22 -8.84
C VAL A 38 -8.74 -12.30 -9.51
N PHE A 39 -8.61 -13.42 -8.81
CA PHE A 39 -8.00 -14.64 -9.32
C PHE A 39 -9.10 -15.51 -9.94
N ILE A 40 -9.00 -15.80 -11.24
CA ILE A 40 -10.00 -16.61 -11.94
C ILE A 40 -9.70 -18.08 -11.64
N PRO A 41 -10.58 -18.80 -10.92
CA PRO A 41 -10.34 -20.20 -10.55
C PRO A 41 -10.22 -21.10 -11.78
N GLY A 42 -9.36 -22.12 -11.70
CA GLY A 42 -9.24 -23.17 -12.72
C GLY A 42 -8.54 -22.75 -14.02
N THR A 43 -8.13 -21.50 -14.18
CA THR A 43 -7.35 -21.05 -15.34
C THR A 43 -5.96 -20.65 -14.90
N ARG A 44 -4.92 -21.03 -15.67
CA ARG A 44 -3.55 -20.46 -15.51
C ARG A 44 -3.48 -18.98 -15.93
N ARG A 45 -4.63 -18.29 -15.92
CA ARG A 45 -4.69 -16.90 -16.33
C ARG A 45 -4.13 -16.03 -15.21
N PRO A 46 -3.37 -14.99 -15.58
CA PRO A 46 -2.92 -14.00 -14.63
C PRO A 46 -4.10 -13.25 -14.00
N PRO A 47 -3.92 -12.68 -12.79
CA PRO A 47 -4.99 -11.99 -12.10
C PRO A 47 -5.40 -10.69 -12.79
N LEU A 48 -6.65 -10.29 -12.56
CA LEU A 48 -7.22 -9.05 -13.06
C LEU A 48 -7.66 -8.18 -11.88
N CYS A 49 -7.61 -6.86 -12.04
CA CYS A 49 -8.26 -5.99 -11.06
C CYS A 49 -9.79 -6.02 -11.24
N LYS A 50 -10.55 -5.78 -10.16
CA LYS A 50 -12.02 -5.70 -10.16
C LYS A 50 -12.62 -4.98 -11.39
N PRO A 51 -12.21 -3.75 -11.78
CA PRO A 51 -12.80 -3.08 -12.94
C PRO A 51 -12.51 -3.78 -14.27
N CYS A 52 -11.30 -4.33 -14.46
CA CYS A 52 -10.98 -5.11 -15.64
C CYS A 52 -11.72 -6.46 -15.67
N ALA A 53 -11.92 -7.09 -14.52
CA ALA A 53 -12.72 -8.32 -14.41
C ALA A 53 -14.21 -8.06 -14.73
N ILE A 54 -14.78 -6.96 -14.24
CA ILE A 54 -16.16 -6.53 -14.55
C ILE A 54 -16.32 -6.19 -16.04
N ALA A 55 -15.31 -5.55 -16.63
CA ALA A 55 -15.33 -5.28 -18.07
C ALA A 55 -15.24 -6.57 -18.88
N LEU A 56 -14.43 -7.55 -18.42
CA LEU A 56 -14.29 -8.85 -19.07
C LEU A 56 -15.56 -9.70 -18.96
N SER A 57 -16.32 -9.59 -17.87
CA SER A 57 -17.60 -10.28 -17.72
C SER A 57 -18.75 -9.68 -18.55
N GLY A 58 -18.52 -8.53 -19.19
CA GLY A 58 -19.51 -7.86 -20.02
C GLY A 58 -20.57 -7.06 -19.26
N VAL A 59 -20.52 -7.04 -17.92
CA VAL A 59 -21.51 -6.32 -17.08
C VAL A 59 -21.38 -4.80 -17.27
N ARG A 60 -20.14 -4.28 -17.34
CA ARG A 60 -19.86 -2.88 -17.65
C ARG A 60 -18.58 -2.75 -18.48
N SER A 61 -18.72 -2.75 -19.80
CA SER A 61 -17.60 -2.63 -20.74
C SER A 61 -16.79 -1.33 -20.57
N SER A 62 -17.44 -0.24 -20.15
CA SER A 62 -16.81 1.06 -19.88
C SER A 62 -15.89 1.08 -18.65
N ALA A 63 -15.96 0.06 -17.78
CA ALA A 63 -15.08 -0.04 -16.62
C ALA A 63 -13.63 -0.42 -17.00
N ARG A 64 -13.37 -0.74 -18.27
CA ARG A 64 -12.04 -1.17 -18.76
C ARG A 64 -11.04 -0.02 -18.65
N ARG A 65 -9.97 -0.23 -17.88
CA ARG A 65 -8.82 0.68 -17.85
C ARG A 65 -8.00 0.58 -19.15
N GLN A 66 -7.22 1.62 -19.44
CA GLN A 66 -6.31 1.64 -20.58
C GLN A 66 -5.36 0.43 -20.53
N ARG A 67 -5.26 -0.28 -21.65
CA ARG A 67 -4.43 -1.48 -21.74
C ARG A 67 -2.96 -1.12 -21.80
N MET A 68 -2.14 -1.86 -21.06
CA MET A 68 -0.70 -1.71 -21.06
C MET A 68 -0.05 -2.78 -21.95
N PRO A 69 1.09 -2.50 -22.62
CA PRO A 69 1.80 -3.52 -23.37
C PRO A 69 2.23 -4.68 -22.45
N LYS A 70 2.03 -5.93 -22.90
CA LYS A 70 2.32 -7.14 -22.12
C LYS A 70 3.75 -7.21 -21.59
N LYS A 71 4.73 -6.70 -22.36
CA LYS A 71 6.14 -6.64 -21.93
C LYS A 71 6.31 -5.79 -20.67
N GLU A 72 5.59 -4.67 -20.58
CA GLU A 72 5.62 -3.78 -19.43
C GLU A 72 4.87 -4.38 -18.22
N VAL A 73 3.72 -5.02 -18.46
CA VAL A 73 2.98 -5.74 -17.42
C VAL A 73 3.86 -6.80 -16.76
N ARG A 74 4.57 -7.59 -17.56
CA ARG A 74 5.51 -8.60 -17.07
C ARG A 74 6.63 -7.99 -16.23
N ARG A 75 7.27 -6.92 -16.72
CA ARG A 75 8.33 -6.20 -15.99
C ARG A 75 7.84 -5.73 -14.62
N ARG A 76 6.63 -5.18 -14.55
CA ARG A 76 6.05 -4.69 -13.29
C ARG A 76 5.71 -5.83 -12.33
N ARG A 77 5.17 -6.94 -12.86
CA ARG A 77 4.89 -8.13 -12.06
C ARG A 77 6.18 -8.67 -11.43
N GLU A 78 7.23 -8.82 -12.22
CA GLU A 78 8.55 -9.26 -11.74
C GLU A 78 9.08 -8.33 -10.63
N ALA A 79 8.94 -7.00 -10.79
CA ALA A 79 9.33 -6.03 -9.77
C ALA A 79 8.52 -6.16 -8.46
N VAL A 80 7.20 -6.36 -8.56
CA VAL A 80 6.33 -6.55 -7.38
C VAL A 80 6.70 -7.84 -6.64
N HIS A 81 6.88 -8.96 -7.35
CA HIS A 81 7.28 -10.23 -6.73
C HIS A 81 8.67 -10.18 -6.13
N ALA A 82 9.64 -9.56 -6.81
CA ALA A 82 10.99 -9.41 -6.28
C ALA A 82 10.98 -8.71 -4.92
N ALA A 83 10.19 -7.65 -4.79
CA ALA A 83 10.14 -6.90 -3.54
C ALA A 83 9.20 -7.52 -2.49
N LEU A 84 8.28 -8.43 -2.86
CA LEU A 84 7.58 -9.29 -1.89
C LEU A 84 8.51 -10.33 -1.26
N ALA A 85 9.58 -10.75 -1.95
CA ALA A 85 10.56 -11.69 -1.42
C ALA A 85 11.35 -11.14 -0.22
N ASP A 86 11.42 -9.81 -0.05
CA ASP A 86 12.07 -9.13 1.07
C ASP A 86 11.43 -9.40 2.44
N GLY A 87 10.30 -10.12 2.52
CA GLY A 87 9.64 -10.47 3.78
C GLY A 87 8.93 -9.32 4.51
N ARG A 88 8.95 -8.10 3.95
CA ARG A 88 8.25 -6.95 4.53
C ARG A 88 6.73 -7.15 4.54
N PRO A 89 6.03 -6.79 5.64
CA PRO A 89 4.60 -6.99 5.77
C PRO A 89 3.84 -6.23 4.67
N THR A 90 2.78 -6.88 4.15
CA THR A 90 1.99 -6.37 3.03
C THR A 90 0.89 -5.39 3.43
N THR A 91 0.54 -5.35 4.72
CA THR A 91 -0.49 -4.46 5.26
C THR A 91 0.03 -3.78 6.52
N LEU A 92 -0.43 -2.56 6.76
CA LEU A 92 -0.13 -1.83 8.00
C LEU A 92 -0.62 -2.61 9.23
N ALA A 93 -1.80 -3.25 9.14
CA ALA A 93 -2.34 -4.10 10.19
C ALA A 93 -1.36 -5.23 10.58
N ARG A 94 -0.76 -5.93 9.59
CA ARG A 94 0.25 -6.97 9.86
C ARG A 94 1.57 -6.41 10.38
N ALA A 95 1.88 -5.15 10.09
CA ALA A 95 3.06 -4.49 10.65
C ALA A 95 2.87 -4.12 12.14
N ILE A 96 1.64 -3.79 12.53
CA ILE A 96 1.28 -3.43 13.92
C ILE A 96 1.19 -4.68 14.81
N GLU A 97 0.89 -5.85 14.24
CA GLU A 97 0.87 -7.14 14.95
C GLU A 97 2.27 -7.71 15.28
N MET A 98 3.35 -6.96 15.14
CA MET A 98 4.65 -7.33 15.71
C MET A 98 4.71 -6.85 17.16
N PRO A 99 4.59 -7.73 18.18
CA PRO A 99 4.92 -7.37 19.54
C PRO A 99 6.46 -7.37 19.66
N ASP A 100 7.08 -6.32 19.14
CA ASP A 100 8.39 -5.88 19.61
C ASP A 100 8.23 -4.43 20.09
N LEU A 101 7.20 -4.22 20.89
CA LEU A 101 7.28 -3.18 21.91
C LEU A 101 8.41 -3.64 22.83
N VAL A 102 9.61 -3.14 22.58
CA VAL A 102 10.61 -2.99 23.65
C VAL A 102 9.83 -2.31 24.78
N THR A 103 9.50 -3.08 25.80
CA THR A 103 8.92 -2.54 27.02
C THR A 103 9.96 -1.57 27.53
N ILE A 104 9.71 -0.28 27.35
CA ILE A 104 10.46 0.74 28.07
C ILE A 104 10.13 0.44 29.52
N ASP A 105 11.08 -0.16 30.25
CA ASP A 105 10.93 -0.46 31.66
C ASP A 105 10.40 0.80 32.35
N GLU A 106 9.36 0.65 33.18
CA GLU A 106 8.73 1.77 33.89
C GLU A 106 9.73 2.58 34.74
N ALA A 107 10.93 2.04 34.99
CA ALA A 107 12.05 2.69 35.63
C ALA A 107 12.56 3.95 34.88
N GLU A 108 12.48 4.02 33.55
CA GLU A 108 12.99 5.19 32.80
C GLU A 108 11.97 6.34 32.69
N ARG A 109 10.69 6.08 33.00
CA ARG A 109 9.63 7.10 32.91
C ARG A 109 9.74 8.17 34.00
N ASN A 110 10.49 7.91 35.07
CA ASN A 110 10.66 8.83 36.21
C ASN A 110 11.83 9.82 36.08
N VAL A 111 12.64 9.77 35.02
CA VAL A 111 13.83 10.65 34.90
C VAL A 111 13.51 12.05 34.34
N SER A 112 12.32 12.29 33.77
CA SER A 112 12.04 13.56 33.07
C SER A 112 11.07 14.54 33.78
N ILE A 113 10.63 14.28 35.02
CA ILE A 113 9.76 15.23 35.77
C ILE A 113 10.54 16.12 36.73
N ALA A 114 11.85 15.93 36.89
CA ALA A 114 12.71 16.83 37.65
C ALA A 114 13.20 18.00 36.77
N GLY A 115 12.31 18.92 36.39
CA GLY A 115 12.78 20.15 35.72
C GLY A 115 11.77 20.98 34.95
N ALA A 116 10.47 20.94 35.25
CA ALA A 116 9.55 21.95 34.71
C ALA A 116 9.74 23.28 35.48
N PRO A 117 10.24 24.37 34.87
CA PRO A 117 10.16 25.67 35.50
C PRO A 117 8.70 26.10 35.62
N SER A 118 8.33 26.43 36.86
CA SER A 118 7.04 26.96 37.28
C SER A 118 6.61 28.19 36.48
N SER A 119 5.32 28.22 36.14
CA SER A 119 4.47 29.41 35.95
C SER A 119 5.09 30.60 35.21
N ARG A 120 4.75 30.74 33.93
CA ARG A 120 4.66 32.07 33.31
C ARG A 120 3.19 32.46 33.28
N ASP A 121 2.84 33.42 34.13
CA ASP A 121 1.56 34.12 34.10
C ASP A 121 1.35 34.72 32.71
N ILE A 122 0.29 34.28 32.03
CA ILE A 122 -0.14 34.90 30.78
C ILE A 122 -1.17 35.95 31.18
N GLU A 123 -0.72 37.19 31.28
CA GLU A 123 -1.56 38.36 31.51
C GLU A 123 -2.33 38.66 30.22
N TRP A 124 -3.64 38.38 30.21
CA TRP A 124 -4.52 38.74 29.11
C TRP A 124 -4.84 40.24 29.22
N CYS A 125 -4.20 41.07 28.40
CA CYS A 125 -4.63 42.47 28.23
C CYS A 125 -5.96 42.50 27.46
N ALA A 126 -6.96 43.10 28.09
CA ALA A 126 -8.27 43.45 27.54
C ALA A 126 -8.22 44.76 26.76
#